data_AF-A0A644YZY5-F1
#
_entry.id   AF-A0A644YZY5-F1
#
_cell.length_a   1.000
_cell.length_b   1.000
_cell.length_c   1.000
_cell.angle_alpha   90.00
_cell.angle_beta   90.00
_cell.angle_gamma   90.00
#
_symmetry.space_group_name_H-M   'P 1'
#
loop_
_entity.id
_entity.type
_entity.pdbx_description
1 polymer ?
#
loop_
_entity_poly.entity_id
_entity_poly.type
_entity_poly.pdbx_seq_one_letter_code
_entity_poly.pdbx_strand_id
1 'polypeptide(L)'
;MKARPDNSCIVFLLTPWAKVKSNSSSVLITGTLALVYMRRSKLLSPVELAPAELQALQRHGSDLGGCTAALEVLDGSFLTHSISDGDSFWSFKHPTIGEAYAAILRKSPELLGIYVQGTDVDKLMREVTCGDMQIQGAVILPRSLFPLMATRMRGFRGSSSYKSDHLSEWDARRQIRHFLAERCSTDFFEAYLRADPGVIEGIDRPGVYLEVNADIALAIRMHTHGMLPDAVRESLVSFAVECVKEGGDPRILVDASFRALMTSEELSRLENDIRTTLLPNIEEVRLAIQALHQEGEGDAAWHMRRFQQSLNGIADHFHTSRRIRTLVNRQTARTQEWIELREQLAKKNRESTSHAISVTGSSAENTVGSRSIFDDIAE
;
A
#
# COMPACT_ATOMS: atom_id res chain seq x y z
N MET A 1 -7.64 35.98 52.04
CA MET A 1 -6.52 35.95 51.09
C MET A 1 -6.75 34.80 50.11
N LYS A 2 -7.08 35.12 48.84
CA LYS A 2 -7.21 34.15 47.74
C LYS A 2 -5.94 34.28 46.89
N ALA A 3 -5.17 33.20 46.75
CA ALA A 3 -4.07 33.12 45.79
C ALA A 3 -4.51 32.20 44.63
N ARG A 4 -4.38 32.73 43.40
CA ARG A 4 -4.64 32.04 42.13
C ARG A 4 -3.45 31.13 41.77
N PRO A 5 -3.64 30.02 41.04
CA PRO A 5 -2.55 29.24 40.49
C PRO A 5 -2.00 29.88 39.21
N ASP A 6 -0.68 29.82 39.08
CA ASP A 6 0.12 30.35 37.99
C ASP A 6 0.12 29.36 36.81
N ASN A 7 -0.18 29.86 35.61
CA ASN A 7 -0.41 29.07 34.39
C ASN A 7 0.89 28.94 33.58
N SER A 8 1.87 28.21 34.11
CA SER A 8 3.19 28.06 33.50
C SER A 8 3.58 26.59 33.25
N CYS A 9 2.68 25.83 32.60
CA CYS A 9 2.95 24.47 32.14
C CYS A 9 2.33 24.21 30.76
N ILE A 10 2.74 24.92 29.71
CA ILE A 10 2.71 24.52 28.28
C ILE A 10 3.72 25.42 27.54
N VAL A 11 5.03 25.21 27.73
CA VAL A 11 6.07 25.83 26.88
C VAL A 11 7.26 24.87 26.76
N PHE A 12 7.06 23.66 26.22
CA PHE A 12 8.21 22.77 25.92
C PHE A 12 7.98 21.84 24.71
N LEU A 13 7.07 22.19 23.78
CA LEU A 13 6.76 21.40 22.57
C LEU A 13 7.25 22.04 21.25
N LEU A 14 8.41 22.69 21.23
CA LEU A 14 8.97 23.28 19.99
C LEU A 14 10.48 23.00 19.87
N THR A 15 10.86 21.75 19.55
CA THR A 15 12.27 21.38 19.26
C THR A 15 12.60 21.02 17.80
N PRO A 16 11.87 21.53 16.78
CA PRO A 16 12.47 21.81 15.48
C PRO A 16 13.14 23.20 15.41
N TRP A 17 12.83 24.10 16.36
CA TRP A 17 13.25 25.51 16.31
C TRP A 17 14.76 25.75 16.53
N ALA A 18 15.49 24.75 17.01
CA ALA A 18 16.86 24.95 17.49
C ALA A 18 17.95 24.98 16.39
N LYS A 19 17.61 24.78 15.10
CA LYS A 19 18.60 24.79 14.00
C LYS A 19 18.64 26.08 13.19
N VAL A 20 17.96 27.14 13.62
CA VAL A 20 18.01 28.47 13.00
C VAL A 20 18.62 29.46 13.98
N LYS A 21 19.91 29.28 14.29
CA LYS A 21 20.69 30.24 15.10
C LYS A 21 21.54 31.13 14.21
N SER A 22 20.87 31.94 13.40
CA SER A 22 21.37 33.25 12.98
C SER A 22 20.15 34.16 12.84
N ASN A 23 20.20 35.39 13.36
CA ASN A 23 19.06 36.32 13.27
C ASN A 23 18.61 36.55 11.83
N SER A 24 19.53 36.45 10.86
CA SER A 24 19.22 36.57 9.44
C SER A 24 18.41 35.38 8.91
N SER A 25 18.69 34.15 9.34
CA SER A 25 17.98 32.96 8.83
C SER A 25 16.52 32.87 9.31
N SER A 26 16.21 33.37 10.50
CA SER A 26 14.83 33.39 11.04
C SER A 26 13.93 34.37 10.29
N VAL A 27 14.50 35.45 9.78
CA VAL A 27 13.81 36.53 9.05
C VAL A 27 13.44 36.04 7.64
N LEU A 28 14.37 35.35 6.96
CA LEU A 28 14.13 34.74 5.64
C LEU A 28 13.03 33.67 5.68
N ILE A 29 13.05 32.81 6.70
CA ILE A 29 12.04 31.75 6.88
C ILE A 29 10.65 32.34 7.07
N THR A 30 10.53 33.39 7.89
CA THR A 30 9.23 34.03 8.19
C THR A 30 8.61 34.65 6.93
N GLY A 31 9.41 35.38 6.14
CA GLY A 31 8.95 35.95 4.87
C GLY A 31 8.49 34.87 3.87
N THR A 32 9.23 33.76 3.80
CA THR A 32 8.92 32.63 2.91
C THR A 32 7.61 31.95 3.28
N LEU A 33 7.38 31.68 4.57
CA LEU A 33 6.12 31.08 5.04
C LEU A 33 4.93 32.02 4.80
N ALA A 34 5.11 33.33 5.01
CA ALA A 34 4.09 34.32 4.71
C ALA A 34 3.71 34.31 3.22
N LEU A 35 4.69 34.20 2.32
CA LEU A 35 4.46 34.12 0.87
C LEU A 35 3.65 32.88 0.48
N VAL A 36 4.03 31.69 0.99
CA VAL A 36 3.28 30.45 0.75
C VAL A 36 1.84 30.55 1.27
N TYR A 37 1.66 31.19 2.44
CA TYR A 37 0.34 31.46 2.99
C TYR A 37 -0.50 32.39 2.10
N MET A 38 0.09 33.47 1.58
CA MET A 38 -0.59 34.40 0.67
C MET A 38 -1.10 33.72 -0.60
N ARG A 39 -0.37 32.71 -1.09
CA ARG A 39 -0.75 31.86 -2.24
C ARG A 39 -1.59 30.65 -1.85
N ARG A 40 -2.22 30.65 -0.67
CA ARG A 40 -3.09 29.57 -0.17
C ARG A 40 -2.43 28.19 -0.21
N SER A 41 -1.18 28.12 0.22
CA SER A 41 -0.40 26.88 0.24
C SER A 41 -0.10 26.32 -1.16
N LYS A 42 -0.13 27.15 -2.21
CA LYS A 42 0.24 26.74 -3.57
C LYS A 42 1.08 27.83 -4.23
N LEU A 43 2.35 27.91 -3.82
CA LEU A 43 3.33 28.82 -4.43
C LEU A 43 4.01 28.11 -5.61
N LEU A 44 3.81 28.60 -6.83
CA LEU A 44 4.44 28.02 -8.01
C LEU A 44 5.97 28.09 -7.94
N SER A 45 6.61 27.09 -8.55
CA SER A 45 8.05 26.97 -8.72
C SER A 45 8.34 26.85 -10.24
N PRO A 46 9.23 27.66 -10.83
CA PRO A 46 10.01 28.75 -10.21
C PRO A 46 9.15 29.87 -9.61
N VAL A 47 9.65 30.49 -8.55
CA VAL A 47 8.89 31.52 -7.81
C VAL A 47 8.87 32.83 -8.59
N GLU A 48 7.67 33.22 -9.04
CA GLU A 48 7.41 34.53 -9.64
C GLU A 48 6.59 35.39 -8.69
N LEU A 49 7.11 36.56 -8.33
CA LEU A 49 6.51 37.45 -7.33
C LEU A 49 5.71 38.57 -7.98
N ALA A 50 4.48 38.76 -7.52
CA ALA A 50 3.73 39.97 -7.78
C ALA A 50 4.31 41.16 -6.96
N PRO A 51 4.08 42.42 -7.37
CA PRO A 51 4.60 43.59 -6.65
C PRO A 51 4.23 43.64 -5.16
N ALA A 52 3.03 43.18 -4.80
CA ALA A 52 2.57 43.13 -3.40
C ALA A 52 3.32 42.06 -2.58
N GLU A 53 3.74 40.98 -3.22
CA GLU A 53 4.48 39.86 -2.59
C GLU A 53 5.94 40.21 -2.38
N LEU A 54 6.54 40.93 -3.33
CA LEU A 54 7.86 41.51 -3.17
C LEU A 54 7.90 42.50 -2.00
N GLN A 55 6.89 43.37 -1.88
CA GLN A 55 6.77 44.27 -0.73
C GLN A 55 6.57 43.50 0.59
N ALA A 56 5.80 42.42 0.59
CA ALA A 56 5.60 41.58 1.77
C ALA A 56 6.94 40.94 2.21
N LEU A 57 7.70 40.36 1.29
CA LEU A 57 9.03 39.80 1.58
C LEU A 57 9.97 40.87 2.15
N GLN A 58 10.03 42.06 1.53
CA GLN A 58 10.89 43.16 1.96
C GLN A 58 10.53 43.64 3.38
N ARG A 59 9.23 43.74 3.71
CA ARG A 59 8.77 44.10 5.06
C ARG A 59 9.13 43.04 6.10
N HIS A 60 9.23 41.79 5.67
CA HIS A 60 9.75 40.69 6.47
C HIS A 60 11.28 40.58 6.42
N GLY A 61 12.01 41.54 5.84
CA GLY A 61 13.48 41.55 5.78
C GLY A 61 14.07 40.47 4.86
N SER A 62 13.31 39.98 3.90
CA SER A 62 13.70 38.96 2.93
C SER A 62 13.62 39.51 1.50
N ASP A 63 14.24 38.81 0.57
CA ASP A 63 14.11 39.01 -0.88
C ASP A 63 13.82 37.68 -1.59
N LEU A 64 13.75 37.69 -2.93
CA LEU A 64 13.48 36.49 -3.72
C LEU A 64 14.57 35.42 -3.52
N GLY A 65 15.85 35.80 -3.49
CA GLY A 65 16.96 34.86 -3.32
C GLY A 65 16.95 34.20 -1.93
N GLY A 66 16.68 34.99 -0.89
CA GLY A 66 16.47 34.50 0.46
C GLY A 66 15.23 33.63 0.60
N CYS A 67 14.17 33.94 -0.14
CA CYS A 67 12.97 33.10 -0.22
C CYS A 67 13.29 31.73 -0.86
N THR A 68 13.97 31.71 -2.01
CA THR A 68 14.36 30.46 -2.68
C THR A 68 15.25 29.61 -1.78
N ALA A 69 16.25 30.21 -1.11
CA ALA A 69 17.10 29.49 -0.17
C ALA A 69 16.31 28.93 1.04
N ALA A 70 15.32 29.68 1.54
CA ALA A 70 14.48 29.23 2.65
C ALA A 70 13.48 28.14 2.25
N LEU A 71 12.96 28.15 1.01
CA LEU A 71 12.09 27.08 0.49
C LEU A 71 12.82 25.73 0.52
N GLU A 72 14.06 25.69 0.03
CA GLU A 72 14.93 24.50 0.06
C GLU A 72 15.22 24.03 1.50
N VAL A 73 15.49 24.96 2.42
CA VAL A 73 15.73 24.63 3.84
C VAL A 73 14.49 24.05 4.53
N LEU A 74 13.30 24.47 4.11
CA LEU A 74 12.03 24.06 4.71
C LEU A 74 11.43 22.80 4.07
N ASP A 75 11.99 22.33 2.94
CA ASP A 75 11.51 21.14 2.25
C ASP A 75 11.57 19.88 3.14
N GLY A 76 10.52 19.08 3.07
CA GLY A 76 10.35 17.87 3.88
C GLY A 76 9.99 18.12 5.36
N SER A 77 10.12 19.34 5.88
CA SER A 77 9.78 19.70 7.27
C SER A 77 8.44 20.42 7.39
N PHE A 78 8.37 21.69 6.96
CA PHE A 78 7.18 22.55 6.98
C PHE A 78 6.58 22.78 5.61
N LEU A 79 7.40 22.66 4.57
CA LEU A 79 6.97 22.75 3.18
C LEU A 79 7.23 21.43 2.49
N THR A 80 6.48 21.18 1.42
CA THR A 80 6.76 20.08 0.49
C THR A 80 6.72 20.62 -0.92
N HIS A 81 7.72 20.29 -1.70
CA HIS A 81 7.69 20.50 -3.15
C HIS A 81 6.88 19.37 -3.81
N SER A 82 5.93 19.73 -4.68
CA SER A 82 5.06 18.77 -5.37
C SER A 82 4.96 19.10 -6.85
N ILE A 83 4.83 18.07 -7.69
CA ILE A 83 4.62 18.18 -9.13
C ILE A 83 3.25 17.58 -9.45
N SER A 84 2.36 18.36 -10.05
CA SER A 84 1.02 17.90 -10.47
C SER A 84 0.63 18.61 -11.76
N ASP A 85 0.07 17.87 -12.71
CA ASP A 85 -0.44 18.40 -13.99
C ASP A 85 0.58 19.26 -14.78
N GLY A 86 1.87 18.94 -14.66
CA GLY A 86 2.96 19.67 -15.34
C GLY A 86 3.48 20.91 -14.62
N ASP A 87 2.79 21.35 -13.56
CA ASP A 87 3.22 22.47 -12.71
C ASP A 87 3.95 21.96 -11.45
N SER A 88 4.97 22.70 -11.01
CA SER A 88 5.63 22.46 -9.72
C SER A 88 5.28 23.55 -8.71
N PHE A 89 4.99 23.17 -7.47
CA PHE A 89 4.57 24.11 -6.43
C PHE A 89 5.00 23.69 -5.02
N TRP A 90 5.10 24.67 -4.14
CA TRP A 90 5.35 24.55 -2.71
C TRP A 90 4.06 24.68 -1.92
N SER A 91 3.85 23.75 -0.97
CA SER A 91 2.68 23.74 -0.08
C SER A 91 3.07 23.46 1.37
N PHE A 92 2.20 23.84 2.32
CA PHE A 92 2.42 23.51 3.73
C PHE A 92 2.28 22.01 3.96
N LYS A 93 3.26 21.45 4.66
CA LYS A 93 3.22 20.10 5.20
C LYS A 93 2.87 20.19 6.68
N HIS A 94 1.71 19.66 7.06
CA HIS A 94 1.37 19.44 8.45
C HIS A 94 1.81 18.03 8.85
N PRO A 95 2.81 17.87 9.74
CA PRO A 95 3.15 16.55 10.21
C PRO A 95 1.96 15.96 10.94
N THR A 96 1.62 14.71 10.62
CA THR A 96 0.63 13.97 11.41
C THR A 96 1.13 13.80 12.84
N ILE A 97 0.22 13.51 13.79
CA ILE A 97 0.61 13.21 15.18
C ILE A 97 1.65 12.07 15.22
N GLY A 98 1.48 11.06 14.36
CA GLY A 98 2.44 9.96 14.21
C GLY A 98 3.82 10.44 13.77
N GLU A 99 3.90 11.33 12.78
CA GLU A 99 5.17 11.89 12.31
C GLU A 99 5.86 12.76 13.36
N ALA A 100 5.09 13.57 14.10
CA ALA A 100 5.60 14.38 15.20
C ALA A 100 6.14 13.50 16.35
N TYR A 101 5.40 12.45 16.73
CA TYR A 101 5.83 11.53 17.77
C TYR A 101 7.03 10.67 17.33
N ALA A 102 7.06 10.22 16.08
CA ALA A 102 8.21 9.55 15.48
C ALA A 102 9.49 10.40 15.55
N ALA A 103 9.38 11.71 15.30
CA ALA A 103 10.50 12.64 15.41
C ALA A 103 11.02 12.79 16.86
N ILE A 104 10.14 12.64 17.86
CA ILE A 104 10.52 12.62 19.29
C ILE A 104 11.22 11.30 19.62
N LEU A 105 10.65 10.16 19.20
CA LEU A 105 11.21 8.83 19.45
C LEU A 105 12.61 8.67 18.86
N ARG A 106 12.88 9.23 17.67
CA ARG A 106 14.23 9.20 17.06
C ARG A 106 15.31 9.89 17.91
N LYS A 107 14.92 10.84 18.77
CA LYS A 107 15.86 11.59 19.64
C LYS A 107 16.15 10.89 20.96
N SER A 108 15.45 9.80 21.29
CA SER A 108 15.57 9.11 22.58
C SER A 108 15.48 7.59 22.43
N PRO A 109 16.63 6.88 22.48
CA PRO A 109 16.66 5.41 22.45
C PRO A 109 15.83 4.75 23.55
N GLU A 110 15.78 5.35 24.74
CA GLU A 110 15.00 4.84 25.88
C GLU A 110 13.49 4.89 25.60
N LEU A 111 12.99 6.02 25.08
CA LEU A 111 11.60 6.15 24.69
C LEU A 111 11.24 5.21 23.54
N LEU A 112 12.19 4.97 22.63
CA LEU A 112 12.00 4.04 21.54
C LEU A 112 11.87 2.59 22.03
N GLY A 113 12.69 2.19 23.01
CA GLY A 113 12.57 0.89 23.67
C GLY A 113 11.21 0.69 24.33
N ILE A 114 10.74 1.68 25.10
CA ILE A 114 9.41 1.66 25.74
C ILE A 114 8.30 1.59 24.70
N TYR A 115 8.42 2.36 23.61
CA TYR A 115 7.44 2.36 22.52
C TYR A 115 7.34 0.98 21.84
N VAL A 116 8.47 0.32 21.54
CA VAL A 116 8.49 -1.04 20.96
C VAL A 116 7.87 -2.07 21.91
N GLN A 117 8.07 -1.92 23.22
CA GLN A 117 7.47 -2.80 24.24
C GLN A 117 5.97 -2.59 24.37
N GLY A 118 5.52 -1.33 24.43
CA GLY A 118 4.13 -0.98 24.75
C GLY A 118 3.18 -0.95 23.55
N THR A 119 3.68 -0.87 22.32
CA THR A 119 2.83 -0.80 21.11
C THR A 119 2.47 -2.19 20.62
N ASP A 120 1.21 -2.42 20.25
CA ASP A 120 0.74 -3.68 19.65
C ASP A 120 1.58 -4.08 18.43
N VAL A 121 1.87 -5.38 18.28
CA VAL A 121 2.86 -5.86 17.29
C VAL A 121 2.40 -5.60 15.85
N ASP A 122 1.11 -5.69 15.57
CA ASP A 122 0.51 -5.41 14.27
C ASP A 122 0.69 -3.94 13.86
N LYS A 123 0.49 -3.02 14.81
CA LYS A 123 0.67 -1.58 14.61
C LYS A 123 2.16 -1.26 14.51
N LEU A 124 2.96 -1.86 15.36
CA LEU A 124 4.41 -1.70 15.37
C LEU A 124 5.01 -2.08 14.01
N MET A 125 4.67 -3.24 13.44
CA MET A 125 5.17 -3.67 12.12
C MET A 125 4.81 -2.70 10.99
N ARG A 126 3.69 -1.96 11.09
CA ARG A 126 3.28 -0.95 10.11
C ARG A 126 4.03 0.38 10.28
N GLU A 127 4.36 0.75 11.51
CA GLU A 127 4.93 2.06 11.83
C GLU A 127 6.46 2.07 11.84
N VAL A 128 7.11 0.94 12.14
CA VAL A 128 8.57 0.87 12.30
C VAL A 128 9.28 0.19 11.14
N THR A 129 10.59 0.41 11.08
CA THR A 129 11.54 -0.34 10.24
C THR A 129 12.72 -0.78 11.08
N CYS A 130 13.32 -1.92 10.77
CA CYS A 130 14.53 -2.39 11.44
C CYS A 130 15.78 -2.01 10.63
N GLY A 131 16.38 -0.87 10.95
CA GLY A 131 17.39 -0.23 10.09
C GLY A 131 16.74 0.73 9.09
N ASP A 132 17.57 1.51 8.40
CA ASP A 132 17.09 2.52 7.46
C ASP A 132 16.70 1.89 6.12
N MET A 133 15.39 1.80 5.88
CA MET A 133 14.79 1.24 4.66
C MET A 133 14.30 2.33 3.70
N GLN A 134 14.64 3.61 3.93
CA GLN A 134 14.16 4.74 3.13
C GLN A 134 12.62 4.84 3.03
N ILE A 135 11.90 4.26 4.01
CA ILE A 135 10.43 4.32 4.06
C ILE A 135 10.02 5.63 4.73
N GLN A 136 9.37 6.49 3.96
CA GLN A 136 8.87 7.77 4.47
C GLN A 136 7.87 7.56 5.62
N GLY A 137 8.01 8.36 6.68
CA GLY A 137 7.12 8.34 7.84
C GLY A 137 7.39 7.20 8.84
N ALA A 138 8.25 6.23 8.51
CA ALA A 138 8.55 5.13 9.42
C ALA A 138 9.48 5.56 10.58
N VAL A 139 9.33 4.90 11.73
CA VAL A 139 10.27 4.99 12.84
C VAL A 139 11.41 3.99 12.60
N ILE A 140 12.64 4.47 12.49
CA ILE A 140 13.81 3.63 12.26
C ILE A 140 14.31 3.08 13.59
N LEU A 141 14.26 1.76 13.77
CA LEU A 141 14.82 1.08 14.93
C LEU A 141 16.33 0.87 14.75
N PRO A 142 17.17 1.25 15.74
CA PRO A 142 18.58 0.93 15.74
C PRO A 142 18.83 -0.57 16.01
N ARG A 143 20.01 -1.07 15.63
CA ARG A 143 20.42 -2.47 15.81
C ARG A 143 20.28 -2.98 17.25
N SER A 144 20.45 -2.12 18.25
CA SER A 144 20.29 -2.46 19.67
C SER A 144 18.87 -2.94 20.03
N LEU A 145 17.85 -2.53 19.27
CA LEU A 145 16.45 -2.93 19.50
C LEU A 145 16.01 -4.12 18.64
N PHE A 146 16.88 -4.64 17.76
CA PHE A 146 16.56 -5.78 16.90
C PHE A 146 16.16 -7.04 17.69
N PRO A 147 16.88 -7.44 18.77
CA PRO A 147 16.48 -8.61 19.55
C PRO A 147 15.08 -8.46 20.17
N LEU A 148 14.76 -7.26 20.67
CA LEU A 148 13.44 -6.96 21.22
C LEU A 148 12.35 -7.08 20.16
N MET A 149 12.55 -6.45 18.99
CA MET A 149 11.59 -6.54 17.89
C MET A 149 11.39 -7.98 17.41
N ALA A 150 12.48 -8.74 17.25
CA ALA A 150 12.41 -10.14 16.86
C ALA A 150 11.63 -10.99 17.87
N THR A 151 11.85 -10.80 19.17
CA THR A 151 11.08 -11.49 20.22
C THR A 151 9.60 -11.12 20.17
N ARG A 152 9.26 -9.84 19.97
CA ARG A 152 7.86 -9.37 19.86
C ARG A 152 7.16 -10.01 18.65
N MET A 153 7.80 -9.99 17.48
CA MET A 153 7.28 -10.61 16.26
C MET A 153 7.13 -12.13 16.40
N ARG A 154 8.11 -12.81 17.01
CA ARG A 154 8.02 -14.25 17.28
C ARG A 154 6.96 -14.62 18.31
N GLY A 155 6.48 -13.69 19.13
CA GLY A 155 5.33 -13.91 20.01
C GLY A 155 3.98 -13.63 19.33
N PHE A 156 3.99 -13.01 18.15
CA PHE A 156 2.77 -12.66 17.42
C PHE A 156 2.23 -13.88 16.69
N ARG A 157 1.10 -14.39 17.16
CA ARG A 157 0.42 -15.57 16.61
C ARG A 157 -0.96 -15.28 16.05
N GLY A 158 -1.56 -14.14 16.37
CA GLY A 158 -2.90 -13.79 15.92
C GLY A 158 -3.05 -12.29 15.76
N SER A 159 -3.63 -11.89 14.63
CA SER A 159 -4.06 -10.52 14.36
C SER A 159 -5.41 -10.24 14.99
N SER A 160 -5.58 -9.05 15.56
CA SER A 160 -6.87 -8.56 16.09
C SER A 160 -7.88 -8.21 15.00
N SER A 161 -7.46 -8.22 13.73
CA SER A 161 -8.30 -7.86 12.58
C SER A 161 -9.39 -8.90 12.28
N TYR A 162 -9.20 -10.15 12.71
CA TYR A 162 -10.11 -11.26 12.43
C TYR A 162 -10.55 -11.95 13.72
N LYS A 163 -11.84 -12.28 13.79
CA LYS A 163 -12.44 -12.99 14.93
C LYS A 163 -12.21 -14.51 14.89
N SER A 164 -11.90 -15.08 13.73
CA SER A 164 -11.63 -16.51 13.61
C SER A 164 -10.14 -16.78 13.82
N ASP A 165 -9.84 -17.82 14.60
CA ASP A 165 -8.46 -18.17 14.97
C ASP A 165 -7.61 -18.45 13.72
N HIS A 166 -8.14 -19.22 12.77
CA HIS A 166 -7.41 -19.54 11.53
C HIS A 166 -7.09 -18.32 10.66
N LEU A 167 -8.03 -17.36 10.51
CA LEU A 167 -7.76 -16.15 9.73
C LEU A 167 -6.85 -15.19 10.49
N SER A 168 -6.95 -15.18 11.82
CA SER A 168 -6.09 -14.40 12.71
C SER A 168 -4.62 -14.87 12.60
N GLU A 169 -4.38 -16.18 12.61
CA GLU A 169 -3.07 -16.79 12.41
C GLU A 169 -2.51 -16.54 11.02
N TRP A 170 -3.34 -16.74 9.98
CA TRP A 170 -2.97 -16.47 8.60
C TRP A 170 -2.54 -15.01 8.41
N ASP A 171 -3.31 -14.06 8.94
CA ASP A 171 -3.00 -12.64 8.82
C ASP A 171 -1.74 -12.27 9.62
N ALA A 172 -1.55 -12.85 10.81
CA ALA A 172 -0.32 -12.65 11.58
C ALA A 172 0.92 -13.10 10.81
N ARG A 173 0.85 -14.29 10.19
CA ARG A 173 1.92 -14.83 9.34
C ARG A 173 2.19 -13.93 8.14
N ARG A 174 1.13 -13.48 7.47
CA ARG A 174 1.22 -12.55 6.33
C ARG A 174 1.92 -11.25 6.72
N GLN A 175 1.56 -10.65 7.85
CA GLN A 175 2.17 -9.41 8.34
C GLN A 175 3.67 -9.57 8.66
N ILE A 176 4.05 -10.68 9.31
CA ILE A 176 5.46 -10.98 9.59
C ILE A 176 6.24 -11.10 8.28
N ARG A 177 5.73 -11.87 7.31
CA ARG A 177 6.40 -12.05 6.00
C ARG A 177 6.54 -10.75 5.24
N HIS A 178 5.50 -9.91 5.24
CA HIS A 178 5.55 -8.59 4.64
C HIS A 178 6.61 -7.70 5.31
N PHE A 179 6.69 -7.72 6.65
CA PHE A 179 7.70 -6.95 7.38
C PHE A 179 9.11 -7.40 7.00
N LEU A 180 9.34 -8.72 6.93
CA LEU A 180 10.62 -9.30 6.54
C LEU A 180 10.97 -9.04 5.08
N ALA A 181 9.99 -8.96 4.19
CA ALA A 181 10.20 -8.63 2.79
C ALA A 181 10.59 -7.16 2.59
N GLU A 182 9.92 -6.22 3.25
CA GLU A 182 9.98 -4.81 2.83
C GLU A 182 10.49 -3.82 3.89
N ARG A 183 10.47 -4.19 5.19
CA ARG A 183 10.62 -3.21 6.28
C ARG A 183 11.80 -3.43 7.22
N CYS A 184 12.66 -4.40 6.93
CA CYS A 184 13.85 -4.66 7.73
C CYS A 184 15.12 -4.63 6.88
N SER A 185 16.25 -4.34 7.51
CA SER A 185 17.60 -4.48 6.94
C SER A 185 18.03 -5.94 6.84
N THR A 186 19.04 -6.23 6.04
CA THR A 186 19.60 -7.58 5.88
C THR A 186 20.08 -8.17 7.20
N ASP A 187 20.70 -7.38 8.08
CA ASP A 187 21.16 -7.87 9.39
C ASP A 187 20.00 -8.37 10.26
N PHE A 188 18.89 -7.61 10.31
CA PHE A 188 17.70 -8.03 11.05
C PHE A 188 17.08 -9.27 10.42
N PHE A 189 17.01 -9.29 9.09
CA PHE A 189 16.44 -10.39 8.32
C PHE A 189 17.15 -11.72 8.61
N GLU A 190 18.49 -11.75 8.52
CA GLU A 190 19.28 -12.93 8.84
C GLU A 190 19.15 -13.37 10.30
N ALA A 191 19.18 -12.40 11.23
CA ALA A 191 19.01 -12.67 12.64
C ALA A 191 17.63 -13.29 12.94
N TYR A 192 16.58 -12.77 12.29
CA TYR A 192 15.22 -13.27 12.44
C TYR A 192 15.07 -14.69 11.88
N LEU A 193 15.52 -14.94 10.64
CA LEU A 193 15.43 -16.27 10.02
C LEU A 193 16.17 -17.35 10.82
N ARG A 194 17.30 -17.00 11.44
CA ARG A 194 18.03 -17.92 12.32
C ARG A 194 17.26 -18.24 13.60
N ALA A 195 16.49 -17.28 14.12
CA ALA A 195 15.71 -17.44 15.34
C ALA A 195 14.34 -18.11 15.09
N ASP A 196 13.80 -18.00 13.88
CA ASP A 196 12.50 -18.55 13.49
C ASP A 196 12.52 -19.05 12.02
N PRO A 197 13.13 -20.22 11.75
CA PRO A 197 13.15 -20.80 10.41
C PRO A 197 11.75 -21.14 9.88
N GLY A 198 10.77 -21.40 10.75
CA GLY A 198 9.40 -21.79 10.38
C GLY A 198 8.62 -20.71 9.62
N VAL A 199 9.11 -19.46 9.62
CA VAL A 199 8.47 -18.38 8.84
C VAL A 199 8.42 -18.70 7.34
N ILE A 200 9.32 -19.56 6.86
CA ILE A 200 9.42 -19.92 5.43
C ILE A 200 8.49 -21.06 4.99
N GLU A 201 7.84 -21.77 5.90
CA GLU A 201 7.05 -22.95 5.52
C GLU A 201 5.84 -22.56 4.66
N GLY A 202 5.64 -23.24 3.53
CA GLY A 202 4.53 -22.96 2.62
C GLY A 202 4.72 -21.71 1.75
N ILE A 203 5.90 -21.07 1.76
CA ILE A 203 6.23 -20.03 0.77
C ILE A 203 6.23 -20.59 -0.65
N ASP A 204 6.52 -21.88 -0.81
CA ASP A 204 6.57 -22.56 -2.11
C ASP A 204 5.19 -22.77 -2.74
N ARG A 205 4.12 -22.65 -1.96
CA ARG A 205 2.73 -22.71 -2.44
C ARG A 205 1.95 -21.48 -1.97
N PRO A 206 2.28 -20.31 -2.54
CA PRO A 206 1.60 -19.08 -2.19
C PRO A 206 0.09 -19.18 -2.51
N GLY A 207 -0.71 -18.45 -1.75
CA GLY A 207 -2.13 -18.29 -2.06
C GLY A 207 -2.37 -17.75 -3.47
N VAL A 208 -3.59 -17.94 -3.96
CA VAL A 208 -4.01 -17.77 -5.37
C VAL A 208 -3.73 -16.37 -5.96
N TYR A 209 -3.60 -15.33 -5.15
CA TYR A 209 -3.35 -13.95 -5.60
C TYR A 209 -1.86 -13.58 -5.49
N LEU A 210 -1.08 -13.89 -6.52
CA LEU A 210 0.37 -13.71 -6.50
C LEU A 210 0.80 -12.23 -6.54
N GLU A 211 0.00 -11.34 -7.14
CA GLU A 211 0.27 -9.89 -7.18
C GLU A 211 0.49 -9.24 -5.81
N VAL A 212 -0.25 -9.67 -4.78
CA VAL A 212 -0.27 -9.07 -3.44
C VAL A 212 0.24 -10.01 -2.35
N ASN A 213 0.89 -11.11 -2.74
CA ASN A 213 1.33 -12.12 -1.79
C ASN A 213 2.71 -11.77 -1.19
N ALA A 214 2.72 -11.59 0.14
CA ALA A 214 3.93 -11.38 0.93
C ALA A 214 4.94 -12.53 0.82
N ASP A 215 4.47 -13.75 0.50
CA ASP A 215 5.30 -14.93 0.32
C ASP A 215 6.25 -14.77 -0.87
N ILE A 216 5.77 -14.21 -1.98
CA ILE A 216 6.59 -13.97 -3.18
C ILE A 216 7.62 -12.89 -2.91
N ALA A 217 7.21 -11.78 -2.28
CA ALA A 217 8.13 -10.71 -1.92
C ALA A 217 9.25 -11.22 -0.99
N LEU A 218 8.90 -12.09 -0.04
CA LEU A 218 9.86 -12.74 0.84
C LEU A 218 10.78 -13.71 0.08
N ALA A 219 10.24 -14.54 -0.82
CA ALA A 219 11.02 -15.47 -1.64
C ALA A 219 12.04 -14.74 -2.53
N ILE A 220 11.62 -13.65 -3.20
CA ILE A 220 12.48 -12.78 -3.99
C ILE A 220 13.62 -12.23 -3.14
N ARG A 221 13.30 -11.72 -1.96
CA ARG A 221 14.31 -11.19 -1.05
C ARG A 221 15.29 -12.26 -0.57
N MET A 222 14.80 -13.43 -0.21
CA MET A 222 15.64 -14.57 0.18
C MET A 222 16.57 -14.97 -0.97
N HIS A 223 16.06 -15.05 -2.20
CA HIS A 223 16.83 -15.38 -3.39
C HIS A 223 17.93 -14.34 -3.66
N THR A 224 17.58 -13.06 -3.57
CA THR A 224 18.51 -11.93 -3.76
C THR A 224 19.70 -12.00 -2.80
N HIS A 225 19.49 -12.53 -1.59
CA HIS A 225 20.55 -12.70 -0.60
C HIS A 225 21.16 -14.12 -0.55
N GLY A 226 20.82 -15.01 -1.49
CA GLY A 226 21.34 -16.38 -1.52
C GLY A 226 20.89 -17.25 -0.35
N MET A 227 19.76 -16.93 0.29
CA MET A 227 19.21 -17.63 1.44
C MET A 227 18.01 -18.52 1.11
N LEU A 228 17.47 -18.46 -0.11
CA LEU A 228 16.33 -19.28 -0.52
C LEU A 228 16.80 -20.72 -0.80
N PRO A 229 16.30 -21.74 -0.09
CA PRO A 229 16.66 -23.13 -0.39
C PRO A 229 16.23 -23.54 -1.80
N ASP A 230 17.08 -24.28 -2.52
CA ASP A 230 16.82 -24.68 -3.91
C ASP A 230 15.51 -25.47 -4.07
N ALA A 231 15.20 -26.37 -3.13
CA ALA A 231 13.95 -27.12 -3.15
C ALA A 231 12.71 -26.23 -3.05
N VAL A 232 12.78 -25.15 -2.25
CA VAL A 232 11.69 -24.16 -2.11
C VAL A 232 11.58 -23.32 -3.38
N ARG A 233 12.72 -22.90 -3.95
CA ARG A 233 12.78 -22.18 -5.24
C ARG A 233 12.14 -23.00 -6.36
N GLU A 234 12.52 -24.26 -6.51
CA GLU A 234 12.01 -25.18 -7.54
C GLU A 234 10.50 -25.37 -7.42
N SER A 235 10.01 -25.65 -6.20
CA SER A 235 8.59 -25.82 -5.93
C SER A 235 7.79 -24.55 -6.25
N LEU A 236 8.29 -23.38 -5.85
CA LEU A 236 7.67 -22.07 -6.15
C LEU A 236 7.63 -21.77 -7.66
N VAL A 237 8.74 -22.00 -8.36
CA VAL A 237 8.81 -21.80 -9.82
C VAL A 237 7.85 -22.74 -10.53
N SER A 238 7.80 -24.02 -10.13
CA SER A 238 6.86 -24.98 -10.70
C SER A 238 5.41 -24.56 -10.47
N PHE A 239 5.06 -24.09 -9.27
CA PHE A 239 3.72 -23.60 -8.98
C PHE A 239 3.34 -22.39 -9.84
N ALA A 240 4.25 -21.42 -9.99
CA ALA A 240 4.01 -20.24 -10.81
C ALA A 240 3.91 -20.57 -12.31
N VAL A 241 4.72 -21.51 -12.81
CA VAL A 241 4.65 -22.01 -14.19
C VAL A 241 3.29 -22.64 -14.48
N GLU A 242 2.78 -23.49 -13.58
CA GLU A 242 1.46 -24.09 -13.74
C GLU A 242 0.35 -23.03 -13.70
N CYS A 243 0.45 -22.04 -12.81
CA CYS A 243 -0.49 -20.91 -12.80
C CYS A 243 -0.55 -20.17 -14.15
N VAL A 244 0.60 -19.94 -14.80
CA VAL A 244 0.64 -19.31 -16.14
C VAL A 244 -0.03 -20.20 -17.19
N LYS A 245 0.24 -21.51 -17.17
CA LYS A 245 -0.28 -22.48 -18.14
C LYS A 245 -1.81 -22.63 -18.08
N GLU A 246 -2.41 -22.41 -16.91
CA GLU A 246 -3.86 -22.39 -16.72
C GLU A 246 -4.52 -21.03 -17.05
N GLY A 247 -3.75 -20.05 -17.55
CA GLY A 247 -4.25 -18.69 -17.82
C GLY A 247 -4.46 -17.84 -16.56
N GLY A 248 -3.78 -18.21 -15.47
CA GLY A 248 -3.72 -17.47 -14.22
C GLY A 248 -2.70 -16.34 -14.22
N ASP A 249 -2.20 -16.03 -13.04
CA ASP A 249 -1.37 -14.85 -12.78
C ASP A 249 -0.01 -14.92 -13.52
N PRO A 250 0.31 -13.97 -14.43
CA PRO A 250 1.53 -13.97 -15.22
C PRO A 250 2.70 -13.28 -14.51
N ARG A 251 2.61 -12.97 -13.20
CA ARG A 251 3.63 -12.17 -12.50
C ARG A 251 5.06 -12.66 -12.74
N ILE A 252 5.27 -13.98 -12.80
CA ILE A 252 6.60 -14.57 -13.05
C ILE A 252 7.20 -14.20 -14.43
N LEU A 253 6.37 -13.80 -15.40
CA LEU A 253 6.82 -13.33 -16.71
C LEU A 253 7.21 -11.84 -16.69
N VAL A 254 6.44 -11.02 -15.98
CA VAL A 254 6.54 -9.54 -16.03
C VAL A 254 7.40 -8.93 -14.93
N ASP A 255 7.39 -9.50 -13.74
CA ASP A 255 8.19 -9.03 -12.60
C ASP A 255 9.61 -9.56 -12.73
N ALA A 256 10.56 -8.70 -13.09
CA ALA A 256 11.96 -9.08 -13.30
C ALA A 256 12.58 -9.73 -12.05
N SER A 257 12.17 -9.31 -10.86
CA SER A 257 12.69 -9.85 -9.59
C SER A 257 12.13 -11.24 -9.32
N PHE A 258 10.85 -11.47 -9.64
CA PHE A 258 10.25 -12.80 -9.53
C PHE A 258 10.81 -13.74 -10.60
N ARG A 259 10.97 -13.26 -11.83
CA ARG A 259 11.56 -14.01 -12.95
C ARG A 259 13.00 -14.44 -12.68
N ALA A 260 13.76 -13.67 -11.90
CA ALA A 260 15.13 -14.00 -11.53
C ALA A 260 15.25 -15.32 -10.76
N LEU A 261 14.17 -15.81 -10.14
CA LEU A 261 14.16 -17.14 -9.50
C LEU A 261 14.24 -18.29 -10.50
N MET A 262 13.92 -18.04 -11.77
CA MET A 262 13.99 -19.02 -12.84
C MET A 262 15.40 -19.07 -13.45
N THR A 263 15.83 -20.28 -13.76
CA THR A 263 16.97 -20.50 -14.66
C THR A 263 16.61 -20.15 -16.10
N SER A 264 17.62 -19.93 -16.95
CA SER A 264 17.41 -19.70 -18.38
C SER A 264 16.73 -20.87 -19.08
N GLU A 265 16.97 -22.09 -18.62
CA GLU A 265 16.33 -23.31 -19.14
C GLU A 265 14.88 -23.43 -18.73
N GLU A 266 14.54 -23.10 -17.47
CA GLU A 266 13.15 -23.03 -17.00
C GLU A 266 12.36 -21.95 -17.77
N LEU A 267 12.96 -20.78 -17.99
CA LEU A 267 12.33 -19.71 -18.76
C LEU A 267 12.09 -20.12 -20.21
N SER A 268 13.09 -20.70 -20.87
CA SER A 268 12.95 -21.17 -22.26
C SER A 268 11.87 -22.24 -22.40
N ARG A 269 11.77 -23.15 -21.42
CA ARG A 269 10.70 -24.16 -21.37
C ARG A 269 9.32 -23.52 -21.19
N LEU A 270 9.17 -22.57 -20.27
CA LEU A 270 7.92 -21.84 -20.07
C LEU A 270 7.50 -21.08 -21.34
N GLU A 271 8.43 -20.39 -22.01
CA GLU A 271 8.14 -19.69 -23.27
C GLU A 271 7.67 -20.63 -24.38
N ASN A 272 8.29 -21.82 -24.46
CA ASN A 272 7.86 -22.85 -25.40
C ASN A 272 6.45 -23.36 -25.05
N ASP A 273 6.19 -23.70 -23.79
CA ASP A 273 4.89 -24.17 -23.31
C ASP A 273 3.78 -23.14 -23.57
N ILE A 274 4.07 -21.84 -23.38
CA ILE A 274 3.13 -20.77 -23.71
C ILE A 274 2.80 -20.79 -25.21
N ARG A 275 3.81 -20.97 -26.07
CA ARG A 275 3.63 -20.98 -27.53
C ARG A 275 2.93 -22.22 -28.06
N THR A 276 3.18 -23.38 -27.48
CA THR A 276 2.70 -24.67 -28.00
C THR A 276 1.41 -25.15 -27.33
N THR A 277 1.13 -24.69 -26.11
CA THR A 277 0.04 -25.22 -25.28
C THR A 277 -0.97 -24.14 -24.92
N LEU A 278 -0.53 -23.06 -24.26
CA LEU A 278 -1.45 -22.01 -23.79
C LEU A 278 -2.04 -21.19 -24.94
N LEU A 279 -1.20 -20.60 -25.80
CA LEU A 279 -1.66 -19.71 -26.87
C LEU A 279 -2.59 -20.41 -27.88
N PRO A 280 -2.36 -21.66 -28.31
CA PRO A 280 -3.31 -22.37 -29.17
C PRO A 280 -4.68 -22.59 -28.50
N ASN A 281 -4.70 -22.85 -27.19
CA ASN A 281 -5.91 -23.18 -26.44
C ASN A 281 -6.49 -22.00 -25.65
N ILE A 282 -5.97 -20.78 -25.86
CA ILE A 282 -6.31 -19.60 -25.04
C ILE A 282 -7.81 -19.23 -25.10
N GLU A 283 -8.47 -19.58 -26.20
CA GLU A 283 -9.91 -19.43 -26.35
C GLU A 283 -10.68 -20.39 -25.43
N GLU A 284 -10.23 -21.64 -25.31
CA GLU A 284 -10.83 -22.64 -24.42
C GLU A 284 -10.62 -22.25 -22.96
N VAL A 285 -9.42 -21.77 -22.62
CA VAL A 285 -9.11 -21.25 -21.28
C VAL A 285 -10.06 -20.10 -20.91
N ARG A 286 -10.26 -19.13 -21.82
CA ARG A 286 -11.23 -18.04 -21.61
C ARG A 286 -12.64 -18.58 -21.36
N LEU A 287 -13.10 -19.52 -22.19
CA LEU A 287 -14.45 -20.09 -22.08
C LEU A 287 -14.63 -20.88 -20.78
N ALA A 288 -13.61 -21.65 -20.36
CA ALA A 288 -13.62 -22.38 -19.11
C ALA A 288 -13.75 -21.42 -17.91
N ILE A 289 -13.00 -20.33 -17.89
CA ILE A 289 -13.11 -19.31 -16.83
C ILE A 289 -14.48 -18.65 -16.86
N GLN A 290 -15.00 -18.28 -18.03
CA GLN A 290 -16.34 -17.70 -18.17
C GLN A 290 -17.45 -18.63 -17.66
N ALA A 291 -17.31 -19.94 -17.87
CA ALA A 291 -18.28 -20.94 -17.42
C ALA A 291 -18.35 -21.07 -15.89
N LEU A 292 -17.29 -20.67 -15.16
CA LEU A 292 -17.27 -20.66 -13.70
C LEU A 292 -18.05 -19.49 -13.09
N HIS A 293 -18.43 -18.48 -13.88
CA HIS A 293 -19.21 -17.35 -13.39
C HIS A 293 -20.68 -17.73 -13.20
N GLN A 294 -21.16 -17.70 -11.95
CA GLN A 294 -22.57 -17.96 -11.64
C GLN A 294 -23.44 -16.69 -11.75
N GLU A 295 -24.70 -16.84 -12.13
CA GLU A 295 -25.62 -15.70 -12.20
C GLU A 295 -25.95 -15.18 -10.81
N GLY A 296 -25.69 -13.89 -10.58
CA GLY A 296 -25.89 -13.23 -9.28
C GLY A 296 -24.66 -13.25 -8.37
N GLU A 297 -23.59 -13.95 -8.75
CA GLU A 297 -22.35 -14.02 -7.99
C GLU A 297 -21.31 -13.02 -8.54
N GLY A 298 -21.02 -11.99 -7.76
CA GLY A 298 -19.90 -11.08 -8.01
C GLY A 298 -20.05 -10.19 -9.25
N ASP A 299 -18.96 -9.47 -9.51
CA ASP A 299 -18.80 -8.61 -10.67
C ASP A 299 -18.08 -9.39 -11.80
N ALA A 300 -18.63 -9.34 -13.00
CA ALA A 300 -18.09 -10.05 -14.16
C ALA A 300 -16.68 -9.55 -14.53
N ALA A 301 -16.42 -8.25 -14.36
CA ALA A 301 -15.09 -7.69 -14.60
C ALA A 301 -14.08 -8.22 -13.57
N TRP A 302 -14.46 -8.23 -12.29
CA TRP A 302 -13.65 -8.84 -11.24
C TRP A 302 -13.36 -10.33 -11.50
N HIS A 303 -14.38 -11.10 -11.92
CA HIS A 303 -14.24 -12.53 -12.24
C HIS A 303 -13.20 -12.79 -13.35
N MET A 304 -13.21 -11.96 -14.40
CA MET A 304 -12.29 -12.10 -15.54
C MET A 304 -10.94 -11.41 -15.33
N ARG A 305 -10.74 -10.67 -14.22
CA ARG A 305 -9.54 -9.86 -13.98
C ARG A 305 -8.24 -10.64 -14.13
N ARG A 306 -8.14 -11.84 -13.56
CA ARG A 306 -6.90 -12.65 -13.60
C ARG A 306 -6.55 -13.09 -15.01
N PHE A 307 -7.54 -13.47 -15.80
CA PHE A 307 -7.34 -13.81 -17.20
C PHE A 307 -6.89 -12.60 -18.03
N GLN A 308 -7.49 -11.42 -17.79
CA GLN A 308 -7.07 -10.18 -18.44
C GLN A 308 -5.63 -9.80 -18.05
N GLN A 309 -5.25 -9.96 -16.79
CA GLN A 309 -3.87 -9.78 -16.34
C GLN A 309 -2.94 -10.73 -17.07
N SER A 310 -3.29 -12.02 -17.17
CA SER A 310 -2.55 -13.04 -17.93
C SER A 310 -2.30 -12.62 -19.37
N LEU A 311 -3.35 -12.19 -20.07
CA LEU A 311 -3.27 -11.68 -21.44
C LEU A 311 -2.31 -10.50 -21.58
N ASN A 312 -2.43 -9.51 -20.68
CA ASN A 312 -1.55 -8.35 -20.68
C ASN A 312 -0.08 -8.75 -20.43
N GLY A 313 0.17 -9.60 -19.43
CA GLY A 313 1.52 -10.05 -19.12
C GLY A 313 2.17 -10.85 -20.26
N ILE A 314 1.40 -11.66 -20.98
CA ILE A 314 1.86 -12.37 -22.20
C ILE A 314 2.18 -11.37 -23.32
N ALA A 315 1.33 -10.35 -23.53
CA ALA A 315 1.56 -9.33 -24.56
C ALA A 315 2.81 -8.50 -24.27
N ASP A 316 3.06 -8.15 -23.01
CA ASP A 316 4.23 -7.40 -22.57
C ASP A 316 5.51 -8.23 -22.73
N HIS A 317 5.49 -9.49 -22.30
CA HIS A 317 6.64 -10.40 -22.43
C HIS A 317 6.98 -10.66 -23.91
N PHE A 318 5.98 -10.90 -24.76
CA PHE A 318 6.16 -11.14 -26.20
C PHE A 318 5.88 -9.90 -27.07
N HIS A 319 6.29 -8.71 -26.61
CA HIS A 319 6.00 -7.42 -27.28
C HIS A 319 6.44 -7.33 -28.75
N THR A 320 7.46 -8.08 -29.16
CA THR A 320 7.97 -8.14 -30.54
C THR A 320 7.12 -9.00 -31.48
N SER A 321 6.32 -9.93 -30.95
CA SER A 321 5.55 -10.88 -31.75
C SER A 321 4.20 -10.32 -32.15
N ARG A 322 4.09 -9.81 -33.39
CA ARG A 322 2.82 -9.31 -33.94
C ARG A 322 1.71 -10.36 -33.89
N ARG A 323 2.01 -11.63 -34.17
CA ARG A 323 1.03 -12.72 -34.15
C ARG A 323 0.44 -12.93 -32.75
N ILE A 324 1.27 -12.94 -31.71
CA ILE A 324 0.83 -13.12 -30.32
C ILE A 324 -0.02 -11.92 -29.91
N ARG A 325 0.42 -10.70 -30.21
CA ARG A 325 -0.34 -9.48 -29.90
C ARG A 325 -1.72 -9.45 -30.55
N THR A 326 -1.84 -9.84 -31.82
CA THR A 326 -3.15 -9.92 -32.50
C THR A 326 -4.07 -10.94 -31.83
N LEU A 327 -3.52 -12.10 -31.44
CA LEU A 327 -4.29 -13.15 -30.75
C LEU A 327 -4.76 -12.67 -29.36
N VAL A 328 -3.85 -12.08 -28.58
CA VAL A 328 -4.16 -11.51 -27.26
C VAL A 328 -5.23 -10.43 -27.40
N ASN A 329 -5.06 -9.45 -28.28
CA ASN A 329 -6.03 -8.38 -28.50
C ASN A 329 -7.42 -8.92 -28.86
N ARG A 330 -7.49 -9.97 -29.68
CA ARG A 330 -8.75 -10.64 -30.03
C ARG A 330 -9.42 -11.26 -28.79
N GLN A 331 -8.67 -11.92 -27.93
CA GLN A 331 -9.23 -12.52 -26.71
C GLN A 331 -9.58 -11.46 -25.66
N THR A 332 -8.83 -10.37 -25.57
CA THR A 332 -9.16 -9.21 -24.73
C THR A 332 -10.49 -8.60 -25.14
N ALA A 333 -10.70 -8.35 -26.44
CA ALA A 333 -11.95 -7.82 -26.96
C ALA A 333 -13.14 -8.75 -26.65
N ARG A 334 -13.01 -10.04 -26.92
CA ARG A 334 -14.06 -11.04 -26.60
C ARG A 334 -14.35 -11.15 -25.11
N THR A 335 -13.34 -10.98 -24.26
CA THR A 335 -13.52 -10.96 -22.81
C THR A 335 -14.33 -9.73 -22.39
N GLN A 336 -13.99 -8.57 -22.95
CA GLN A 336 -14.68 -7.31 -22.68
C GLN A 336 -16.15 -7.35 -23.13
N GLU A 337 -16.41 -7.84 -24.35
CA GLU A 337 -17.77 -8.05 -24.87
C GLU A 337 -18.62 -8.92 -23.93
N TRP A 338 -18.02 -9.98 -23.38
CA TRP A 338 -18.71 -10.86 -22.43
C TRP A 338 -18.99 -10.17 -21.09
N ILE A 339 -18.04 -9.40 -20.56
CA ILE A 339 -18.21 -8.63 -19.31
C ILE A 339 -19.37 -7.65 -19.48
N GLU A 340 -19.37 -6.87 -20.57
CA GLU A 340 -20.42 -5.88 -20.87
C GLU A 340 -21.80 -6.53 -20.99
N LEU A 341 -21.88 -7.68 -21.66
CA LEU A 341 -23.13 -8.44 -21.76
C LEU A 341 -23.64 -8.87 -20.37
N ARG A 342 -22.76 -9.36 -19.49
CA ARG A 342 -23.13 -9.79 -18.14
C ARG A 342 -23.56 -8.63 -17.25
N GLU A 343 -22.88 -7.49 -17.33
CA GLU A 343 -23.26 -6.27 -16.60
C GLU A 343 -24.64 -5.75 -17.06
N GLN A 344 -24.90 -5.75 -18.38
CA GLN A 344 -26.20 -5.35 -18.92
C GLN A 344 -27.32 -6.28 -18.46
N LEU A 345 -27.10 -7.59 -18.46
CA LEU A 345 -28.06 -8.57 -17.95
C LEU A 345 -28.32 -8.39 -16.44
N ALA A 346 -27.25 -8.17 -15.66
CA ALA A 346 -27.38 -7.90 -14.23
C ALA A 346 -28.19 -6.62 -13.95
N LYS A 347 -27.96 -5.55 -14.73
CA LYS A 347 -28.73 -4.31 -14.64
C LYS A 347 -30.21 -4.51 -14.97
N LYS A 348 -30.51 -5.20 -16.07
CA LYS A 348 -31.89 -5.52 -16.48
C LYS A 348 -32.63 -6.36 -15.44
N ASN A 349 -31.95 -7.32 -14.82
CA ASN A 349 -32.51 -8.14 -13.74
C ASN A 349 -32.83 -7.28 -12.50
N ARG A 350 -31.92 -6.38 -12.09
CA ARG A 350 -32.16 -5.44 -10.98
C ARG A 350 -33.36 -4.54 -11.22
N GLU A 351 -33.47 -3.97 -12.42
CA GLU A 351 -34.60 -3.13 -12.84
C GLU A 351 -35.92 -3.91 -12.83
N SER A 352 -35.91 -5.16 -13.33
CA SER A 352 -37.09 -6.05 -13.32
C SER A 352 -37.51 -6.44 -11.90
N THR A 353 -36.56 -6.68 -10.98
CA THR A 353 -36.87 -6.96 -9.56
C THR A 353 -37.32 -5.73 -8.76
N SER A 354 -36.93 -4.52 -9.18
CA SER A 354 -37.34 -3.28 -8.50
C SER A 354 -38.83 -2.94 -8.67
N HIS A 355 -39.48 -3.47 -9.72
CA HIS A 355 -40.92 -3.34 -9.94
C HIS A 355 -41.76 -4.40 -9.21
N ALA A 356 -41.14 -5.30 -8.44
CA ALA A 356 -41.82 -6.35 -7.69
C ALA A 356 -41.99 -6.02 -6.19
N ILE A 357 -42.03 -4.74 -5.79
CA ILE A 357 -42.71 -4.36 -4.54
C ILE A 357 -44.20 -4.26 -4.88
N SER A 358 -44.86 -5.42 -4.93
CA SER A 358 -46.30 -5.48 -4.90
C SER A 358 -46.76 -5.03 -3.51
N VAL A 359 -47.32 -3.84 -3.42
CA VAL A 359 -48.20 -3.47 -2.32
C VAL A 359 -49.45 -4.33 -2.46
N THR A 360 -49.38 -5.58 -2.00
CA THR A 360 -50.59 -6.35 -1.70
C THR A 360 -51.17 -5.76 -0.42
N GLY A 361 -52.05 -4.78 -0.61
CA GLY A 361 -53.03 -4.43 0.40
C GLY A 361 -53.95 -5.61 0.68
N SER A 362 -54.39 -5.69 1.94
CA SER A 362 -55.44 -6.55 2.49
C SER A 362 -55.03 -7.95 2.97
N SER A 363 -54.58 -8.00 4.23
CA SER A 363 -55.38 -8.70 5.24
C SER A 363 -55.59 -7.78 6.44
N ALA A 364 -56.76 -7.15 6.48
CA ALA A 364 -57.31 -6.60 7.70
C ALA A 364 -57.85 -7.77 8.54
N GLU A 365 -57.08 -8.20 9.53
CA GLU A 365 -57.62 -8.88 10.72
C GLU A 365 -56.84 -8.39 11.94
N ASN A 366 -57.60 -7.80 12.86
CA ASN A 366 -57.14 -7.17 14.08
C ASN A 366 -56.34 -8.12 14.97
N THR A 367 -55.12 -7.74 15.34
CA THR A 367 -54.60 -8.00 16.68
C THR A 367 -54.04 -6.73 17.29
N VAL A 368 -54.48 -6.53 18.53
CA VAL A 368 -54.29 -5.38 19.39
C VAL A 368 -52.82 -5.25 19.81
N GLY A 369 -52.27 -4.05 19.66
CA GLY A 369 -51.21 -3.51 20.52
C GLY A 369 -49.76 -3.86 20.17
N SER A 370 -49.08 -2.96 19.46
CA SER A 370 -47.68 -2.65 19.75
C SER A 370 -47.36 -1.22 19.35
N ARG A 371 -46.82 -0.47 20.31
CA ARG A 371 -46.42 0.93 20.24
C ARG A 371 -45.45 1.20 19.09
N SER A 372 -45.58 2.39 18.49
CA SER A 372 -44.65 2.95 17.51
C SER A 372 -43.30 3.26 18.19
N ILE A 373 -42.19 2.85 17.56
CA ILE A 373 -40.81 3.04 18.06
C ILE A 373 -40.36 4.52 17.98
N PHE A 374 -41.18 5.41 17.42
CA PHE A 374 -40.81 6.80 17.15
C PHE A 374 -41.60 7.86 17.94
N ASP A 375 -42.39 7.45 18.94
CA ASP A 375 -43.20 8.40 19.75
C ASP A 375 -42.46 9.00 20.97
N ASP A 376 -41.22 8.60 21.26
CA ASP A 376 -40.51 9.02 22.49
C ASP A 376 -39.45 10.14 22.29
N ILE A 377 -39.60 11.02 21.29
CA ILE A 377 -38.74 12.23 21.20
C ILE A 377 -39.60 13.48 21.05
N ALA A 378 -40.26 13.85 22.14
CA ALA A 378 -40.63 15.23 22.45
C ALA A 378 -40.95 15.37 23.95
N GLU A 379 -39.92 15.60 24.76
CA GLU A 379 -39.91 16.65 25.80
C GLU A 379 -38.47 17.05 26.18
#